data_AF-A0A1B6M085-F1
#
_entry.id   AF-A0A1B6M085-F1
#
_cell.length_a   1.000
_cell.length_b   1.000
_cell.length_c   1.000
_cell.angle_alpha   90.00
_cell.angle_beta   90.00
_cell.angle_gamma   90.00
#
_symmetry.space_group_name_H-M   'P 1'
#
loop_
_entity.id
_entity.type
_entity.pdbx_description
1 polymer ?
#
loop_
_entity_poly.entity_id
_entity_poly.type
_entity_poly.pdbx_seq_one_letter_code
_entity_poly.pdbx_strand_id
1 'polypeptide(L)'
;MGKTYCQACKKKCSGEVLRVQDKYFHIACFKCTVCKNSLAQGGFFFKDGVYFCTNDYQKQFGTKCANCGLYVEGEVVSALGKTYHQKCFTCARCRQAFPGGERVTYTGKEVLCAKCVQIPVRETQSLQSSPTSTSGTECAGCKEELKEGQALIALDRQWHIWCFKCKACGSVLHGEYMGKDGVPYC
;
A
#
# COMPACT_ATOMS: atom_id res chain seq x y z
N MET A 1 -24.06 39.04 -26.19
CA MET A 1 -24.15 37.60 -25.84
C MET A 1 -22.84 36.91 -26.25
N GLY A 2 -22.03 36.47 -25.29
CA GLY A 2 -20.73 35.86 -25.55
C GLY A 2 -20.86 34.54 -26.34
N LYS A 3 -20.06 34.37 -27.39
CA LYS A 3 -20.06 33.15 -28.21
C LYS A 3 -19.19 32.10 -27.51
N THR A 4 -19.80 31.14 -26.84
CA THR A 4 -19.09 30.00 -26.23
C THR A 4 -18.81 28.92 -27.28
N TYR A 5 -17.55 28.48 -27.39
CA TYR A 5 -17.10 27.46 -28.33
C TYR A 5 -16.50 26.26 -27.61
N CYS A 6 -16.78 25.06 -28.11
CA CYS A 6 -16.26 23.82 -27.56
C CYS A 6 -14.77 23.68 -27.87
N GLN A 7 -13.95 23.49 -26.84
CA GLN A 7 -12.50 23.34 -27.00
C GLN A 7 -12.12 22.08 -27.79
N ALA A 8 -12.90 21.01 -27.70
CA ALA A 8 -12.61 19.74 -28.36
C ALA A 8 -12.99 19.73 -29.85
N CYS A 9 -14.22 20.14 -30.20
CA CYS A 9 -14.70 20.07 -31.59
C CYS A 9 -14.67 21.41 -32.35
N LYS A 10 -14.31 22.51 -31.66
CA LYS A 10 -14.25 23.89 -32.17
C LYS A 10 -15.58 24.48 -32.67
N LYS A 11 -16.71 23.77 -32.50
CA LYS A 11 -18.05 24.25 -32.86
C LYS A 11 -18.67 25.08 -31.73
N LYS A 12 -19.61 25.95 -32.08
CA LYS A 12 -20.38 26.76 -31.11
C LYS A 12 -21.16 25.84 -30.16
N CYS A 13 -21.17 26.18 -28.88
CA CYS A 13 -22.02 25.52 -27.90
C CYS A 13 -23.42 26.16 -27.86
N SER A 14 -24.44 25.33 -27.70
CA SER A 14 -25.84 25.72 -27.54
C SER A 14 -26.46 24.91 -26.41
N GLY A 15 -27.18 25.57 -25.50
CA GLY A 15 -27.75 24.91 -24.32
C GLY A 15 -26.71 24.69 -23.21
N GLU A 16 -26.83 23.57 -22.50
CA GLU A 16 -25.95 23.22 -21.39
C GLU A 16 -24.52 22.94 -21.86
N VAL A 17 -23.55 23.48 -21.12
CA VAL A 17 -22.12 23.36 -21.41
C VAL A 17 -21.36 22.95 -20.17
N LEU A 18 -20.33 22.12 -20.35
CA LEU A 18 -19.37 21.85 -19.30
C LEU A 18 -18.30 22.94 -19.32
N ARG A 19 -18.10 23.57 -18.16
CA ARG A 19 -16.98 24.47 -17.93
C ARG A 19 -15.94 23.74 -17.10
N VAL A 20 -14.74 23.58 -17.66
CA VAL A 20 -13.59 22.95 -17.00
C VAL A 20 -12.46 23.97 -17.00
N GLN A 21 -12.11 24.49 -15.82
CA GLN A 21 -11.27 25.69 -15.68
C GLN A 21 -11.87 26.85 -16.51
N ASP A 22 -11.13 27.40 -17.47
CA ASP A 22 -11.57 28.49 -18.36
C ASP A 22 -11.94 27.99 -19.77
N LYS A 23 -12.14 26.68 -19.94
CA LYS A 23 -12.48 26.05 -21.22
C LYS A 23 -13.90 25.51 -21.19
N TYR A 24 -14.55 25.55 -22.34
CA TYR A 24 -15.93 25.10 -22.52
C TYR A 24 -15.98 23.87 -23.41
N PHE A 25 -16.88 22.94 -23.10
CA PHE A 25 -17.07 21.71 -23.84
C PHE A 25 -18.57 21.40 -23.98
N HIS A 26 -18.96 20.81 -25.12
CA HIS A 26 -20.21 20.04 -25.13
C HIS A 26 -20.07 18.88 -24.15
N ILE A 27 -21.15 18.53 -23.43
CA ILE A 27 -21.16 17.39 -22.50
C ILE A 27 -20.65 16.12 -23.22
N ALA A 28 -21.13 15.87 -24.44
CA ALA A 28 -20.72 14.73 -25.26
C ALA A 28 -19.28 14.83 -25.80
N CYS A 29 -18.65 16.00 -25.81
CA CYS A 29 -17.28 16.16 -26.31
C CYS A 29 -16.22 16.01 -25.20
N PHE A 30 -16.62 16.08 -23.93
CA PHE A 30 -15.70 15.94 -22.81
C PHE A 30 -15.47 14.46 -22.48
N LYS A 31 -14.51 13.85 -23.18
CA LYS A 31 -14.25 12.40 -23.17
C LYS A 31 -12.77 12.08 -22.90
N CYS A 32 -12.51 10.90 -22.34
CA CYS A 32 -11.16 10.38 -22.19
C CYS A 32 -10.49 10.22 -23.56
N THR A 33 -9.24 10.65 -23.68
CA THR A 33 -8.47 10.51 -24.92
C THR A 33 -8.20 9.04 -25.29
N VAL A 34 -8.13 8.16 -24.29
CA VAL A 34 -7.81 6.74 -24.46
C VAL A 34 -9.08 5.92 -24.68
N CYS A 35 -9.90 5.71 -23.64
CA CYS A 35 -11.11 4.87 -23.75
C CYS A 35 -12.35 5.54 -24.37
N LYS A 36 -12.32 6.86 -24.63
CA LYS A 36 -13.45 7.64 -25.17
C LYS A 36 -14.72 7.71 -24.30
N ASN A 37 -14.68 7.19 -23.07
CA ASN A 37 -15.77 7.34 -22.10
C ASN A 37 -15.96 8.80 -21.69
N SER A 38 -17.20 9.15 -21.35
CA SER A 38 -17.55 10.50 -20.86
C SER A 38 -16.81 10.81 -19.55
N LEU A 39 -16.28 12.02 -19.46
CA LEU A 39 -15.62 12.54 -18.25
C LEU A 39 -16.55 13.47 -17.45
N ALA A 40 -17.81 13.64 -17.89
CA ALA A 40 -18.74 14.60 -17.28
C ALA A 40 -19.18 14.24 -15.85
N GLN A 41 -19.15 12.96 -15.49
CA GLN A 41 -19.70 12.43 -14.24
C GLN A 41 -18.66 11.80 -13.32
N GLY A 42 -17.38 11.76 -13.72
CA GLY A 42 -16.31 11.11 -12.98
C GLY A 42 -15.08 11.99 -12.83
N GLY A 43 -14.13 11.54 -12.01
CA GLY A 43 -12.81 12.17 -11.91
C GLY A 43 -12.05 12.13 -13.24
N PHE A 44 -11.34 13.20 -13.54
CA PHE A 44 -10.50 13.30 -14.73
C PHE A 44 -9.16 13.96 -14.41
N PHE A 45 -8.18 13.69 -15.25
CA PHE A 45 -6.85 14.29 -15.19
C PHE A 45 -6.55 15.01 -16.50
N PHE A 46 -5.92 16.18 -16.41
CA PHE A 46 -5.44 16.94 -17.56
C PHE A 46 -3.91 16.90 -17.59
N LYS A 47 -3.35 16.37 -18.68
CA LYS A 47 -1.90 16.25 -18.86
C LYS A 47 -1.56 16.42 -20.33
N ASP A 48 -0.50 17.18 -20.62
CA ASP A 48 0.01 17.42 -21.98
C ASP A 48 -1.07 17.87 -22.98
N GLY A 49 -2.01 18.71 -22.54
CA GLY A 49 -3.06 19.25 -23.40
C GLY A 49 -4.28 18.35 -23.61
N VAL A 50 -4.29 17.14 -23.05
CA VAL A 50 -5.36 16.15 -23.23
C VAL A 50 -5.96 15.69 -21.90
N TYR A 51 -7.17 15.14 -21.96
CA TYR A 51 -7.92 14.68 -20.79
C TYR A 51 -7.98 13.15 -20.72
N PHE A 52 -7.80 12.61 -19.52
CA PHE A 52 -7.83 11.19 -19.20
C PHE A 52 -8.87 10.91 -18.11
N CYS A 53 -9.51 9.74 -18.16
CA CYS A 53 -10.21 9.22 -16.98
C CYS A 53 -9.19 8.72 -15.95
N THR A 54 -9.60 8.62 -14.68
CA THR A 54 -8.73 8.14 -13.59
C THR A 54 -8.01 6.83 -13.92
N ASN A 55 -8.74 5.84 -14.44
CA ASN A 55 -8.19 4.52 -14.75
C ASN A 55 -7.09 4.56 -15.83
N ASP A 56 -7.34 5.27 -16.94
CA ASP A 56 -6.36 5.34 -18.02
C ASP A 56 -5.16 6.20 -17.63
N TYR A 57 -5.39 7.27 -16.85
CA TYR A 57 -4.31 8.08 -16.30
C TYR A 57 -3.40 7.25 -15.38
N GLN A 58 -3.98 6.49 -14.45
CA GLN A 58 -3.23 5.62 -13.55
C GLN A 58 -2.46 4.52 -14.31
N LYS A 59 -3.07 3.90 -15.32
CA LYS A 59 -2.39 2.88 -16.13
C LYS A 59 -1.15 3.42 -16.88
N GLN A 60 -1.21 4.65 -17.36
CA GLN A 60 -0.11 5.24 -18.14
C GLN A 60 0.92 5.98 -17.29
N PHE A 61 0.48 6.63 -16.21
CA PHE A 61 1.30 7.58 -15.45
C PHE A 61 1.26 7.35 -13.93
N GLY A 62 0.43 6.43 -13.46
CA GLY A 62 0.27 6.16 -12.04
C GLY A 62 1.52 5.50 -11.46
N THR A 63 1.88 5.92 -10.25
CA THR A 63 2.90 5.24 -9.45
C THR A 63 2.24 4.18 -8.59
N LYS A 64 2.81 2.98 -8.52
CA LYS A 64 2.30 1.89 -7.69
C LYS A 64 3.02 1.85 -6.35
N CYS A 65 2.25 1.61 -5.29
CA CYS A 65 2.77 1.37 -3.96
C CYS A 65 3.61 0.09 -3.96
N ALA A 66 4.86 0.18 -3.52
CA ALA A 66 5.77 -0.96 -3.51
C ALA A 66 5.39 -2.07 -2.51
N ASN A 67 4.46 -1.80 -1.58
CA ASN A 67 3.98 -2.81 -0.63
C ASN A 67 2.69 -3.51 -1.07
N CYS A 68 1.69 -2.78 -1.59
CA CYS A 68 0.38 -3.36 -1.96
C CYS A 68 0.13 -3.48 -3.47
N GLY A 69 0.98 -2.88 -4.31
CA GLY A 69 0.85 -2.90 -5.77
C GLY A 69 -0.26 -2.02 -6.36
N LEU A 70 -1.07 -1.38 -5.51
CA LEU A 70 -2.12 -0.45 -5.93
C LEU A 70 -1.55 0.95 -6.21
N TYR A 71 -2.25 1.75 -7.02
CA TYR A 71 -1.83 3.13 -7.29
C TYR A 71 -1.86 3.99 -6.03
N VAL A 72 -0.83 4.82 -5.87
CA VAL A 72 -0.81 5.84 -4.81
C VAL A 72 -1.57 7.08 -5.25
N GLU A 73 -2.25 7.71 -4.30
CA GLU A 73 -3.07 8.92 -4.49
C GLU A 73 -2.81 9.87 -3.31
N GLY A 74 -2.85 11.19 -3.57
CA GLY A 74 -2.64 12.20 -2.53
C GLY A 74 -1.21 12.23 -1.95
N GLU A 75 -1.10 12.33 -0.64
CA GLU A 75 0.18 12.31 0.08
C GLU A 75 0.79 10.91 0.10
N VAL A 76 2.09 10.84 -0.20
CA VAL A 76 2.82 9.57 -0.33
C VAL A 76 4.11 9.61 0.46
N VAL A 77 4.60 8.43 0.83
CA VAL A 77 5.93 8.26 1.41
C VAL A 77 6.87 7.78 0.31
N SER A 78 7.97 8.51 0.10
CA SER A 78 9.05 8.10 -0.78
C SER A 78 10.26 7.68 0.05
N ALA A 79 10.69 6.43 -0.10
CA ALA A 79 11.82 5.88 0.62
C ALA A 79 12.56 4.88 -0.28
N LEU A 80 13.90 4.95 -0.29
CA LEU A 80 14.76 3.99 -1.02
C LEU A 80 14.40 3.88 -2.52
N GLY A 81 14.04 5.00 -3.15
CA GLY A 81 13.63 5.03 -4.56
C GLY A 81 12.26 4.40 -4.85
N LYS A 82 11.51 4.02 -3.80
CA LYS A 82 10.17 3.42 -3.91
C LYS A 82 9.13 4.34 -3.28
N THR A 83 7.89 4.23 -3.76
CA THR A 83 6.75 5.00 -3.26
C THR A 83 5.76 4.08 -2.56
N TYR A 84 5.18 4.57 -1.48
CA TYR A 84 4.25 3.84 -0.61
C TYR A 84 3.07 4.73 -0.25
N HIS A 85 1.89 4.14 -0.05
CA HIS A 85 0.86 4.80 0.76
C HIS A 85 1.41 5.01 2.18
N GLN A 86 1.02 6.08 2.87
CA GLN A 86 1.40 6.30 4.28
C GLN A 86 1.09 5.08 5.16
N LYS A 87 -0.12 4.50 5.02
CA LYS A 87 -0.53 3.26 5.72
C LYS A 87 0.24 2.00 5.33
N CYS A 88 0.90 2.03 4.18
CA CYS A 88 1.65 0.89 3.65
C CYS A 88 3.15 0.97 3.98
N PHE A 89 3.63 2.13 4.43
CA PHE A 89 4.99 2.29 4.90
C PHE A 89 5.06 1.88 6.37
N THR A 90 5.14 0.58 6.60
CA THR A 90 5.15 -0.05 7.93
C THR A 90 6.35 -0.99 8.08
N CYS A 91 6.70 -1.32 9.33
CA CYS A 91 7.75 -2.28 9.63
C CYS A 91 7.41 -3.65 9.00
N ALA A 92 8.35 -4.21 8.23
CA ALA A 92 8.12 -5.50 7.55
C ALA A 92 7.85 -6.67 8.52
N ARG A 93 8.37 -6.58 9.76
CA ARG A 93 8.23 -7.62 10.79
C ARG A 93 6.99 -7.45 11.66
N CYS A 94 6.72 -6.27 12.22
CA CYS A 94 5.57 -6.09 13.13
C CYS A 94 4.35 -5.43 12.48
N ARG A 95 4.46 -5.00 11.22
CA ARG A 95 3.42 -4.30 10.45
C ARG A 95 2.92 -2.99 11.06
N GLN A 96 3.58 -2.49 12.11
CA GLN A 96 3.28 -1.19 12.71
C GLN A 96 3.81 -0.05 11.85
N ALA A 97 3.06 1.05 11.80
CA ALA A 97 3.52 2.30 11.21
C ALA A 97 4.75 2.82 11.94
N PHE A 98 5.62 3.50 11.21
CA PHE A 98 6.77 4.16 11.81
C PHE A 98 6.31 5.47 12.46
N PRO A 99 6.66 5.74 13.73
CA PRO A 99 6.42 7.04 14.34
C PRO A 99 7.07 8.17 13.54
N GLY A 100 6.40 9.32 13.47
CA GLY A 100 6.93 10.49 12.77
C GLY A 100 8.28 10.91 13.37
N GLY A 101 9.30 11.06 12.51
CA GLY A 101 10.64 11.48 12.91
C GLY A 101 11.56 10.37 13.41
N GLU A 102 11.12 9.11 13.49
CA GLU A 102 11.99 8.00 13.91
C GLU A 102 12.85 7.45 12.75
N ARG A 103 14.10 7.11 13.05
CA ARG A 103 15.02 6.49 12.09
C ARG A 103 14.62 5.02 11.89
N VAL A 104 14.46 4.63 10.63
CA VAL A 104 14.20 3.23 10.24
C VAL A 104 15.48 2.56 9.76
N THR A 105 15.58 1.24 9.92
CA THR A 105 16.73 0.48 9.42
C THR A 105 16.32 -0.26 8.15
N TYR A 106 17.13 -0.16 7.10
CA TYR A 106 16.99 -0.98 5.90
C TYR A 106 18.06 -2.05 5.88
N THR A 107 17.65 -3.32 5.83
CA THR A 107 18.58 -4.47 5.84
C THR A 107 19.06 -4.87 4.44
N GLY A 108 18.77 -4.06 3.41
CA GLY A 108 18.98 -4.43 2.01
C GLY A 108 17.80 -5.18 1.38
N LYS A 109 16.94 -5.79 2.20
CA LYS A 109 15.72 -6.50 1.77
C LYS A 109 14.44 -5.89 2.32
N GLU A 110 14.46 -5.48 3.59
CA GLU A 110 13.27 -5.03 4.31
C GLU A 110 13.53 -3.78 5.17
N VAL A 111 12.48 -3.01 5.43
CA VAL A 111 12.53 -1.83 6.31
C VAL A 111 11.96 -2.20 7.68
N LEU A 112 12.75 -1.98 8.73
CA LEU A 112 12.48 -2.40 10.10
C LEU A 112 12.44 -1.22 11.07
N CYS A 113 11.58 -1.32 12.08
CA CYS A 113 11.57 -0.37 13.20
C CYS A 113 12.70 -0.68 14.19
N ALA A 114 13.03 0.29 15.05
CA ALA A 114 14.11 0.17 16.03
C ALA A 114 13.96 -1.04 16.98
N LYS A 115 12.71 -1.44 17.29
CA LYS A 115 12.45 -2.64 18.11
C LYS A 115 12.68 -3.94 17.33
N CYS A 116 12.18 -4.01 16.10
CA CYS A 116 12.21 -5.23 15.31
C CYS A 116 13.59 -5.58 14.76
N VAL A 117 14.47 -4.61 14.56
CA VAL A 117 15.84 -4.87 14.10
C VAL A 117 16.67 -5.63 15.16
N GLN A 118 16.37 -5.44 16.44
CA GLN A 118 17.06 -6.11 17.55
C GLN A 118 16.54 -7.54 17.80
N ILE A 119 15.41 -7.92 17.20
CA ILE A 119 14.86 -9.27 17.36
C ILE A 119 15.74 -10.23 16.54
N PRO A 120 16.47 -11.15 17.18
CA PRO A 120 17.24 -12.16 16.46
C PRO A 120 16.26 -13.07 15.72
N VAL A 121 16.48 -13.22 14.42
CA VAL A 121 15.72 -14.13 13.58
C VAL A 121 16.67 -15.21 13.08
N ARG A 122 16.21 -16.46 13.01
CA ARG A 122 17.03 -17.54 12.43
C ARG A 122 17.19 -17.27 10.94
N GLU A 123 18.39 -16.84 10.53
CA GLU A 123 18.83 -16.87 9.14
C GLU A 123 19.32 -18.27 8.82
N THR A 124 18.56 -19.04 8.04
CA THR A 124 19.07 -20.27 7.43
C THR A 124 19.65 -19.91 6.06
N GLN A 125 20.98 -19.95 5.98
CA GLN A 125 21.69 -19.90 4.71
C GLN A 125 21.18 -21.03 3.79
N SER A 126 21.04 -20.68 2.52
CA SER A 126 20.65 -21.52 1.41
C SER A 126 21.39 -22.86 1.42
N LEU A 127 20.68 -23.95 1.70
CA LEU A 127 21.10 -25.30 1.33
C LEU A 127 19.96 -25.96 0.56
N GLN A 128 20.39 -26.63 -0.49
CA GLN A 128 19.62 -27.05 -1.66
C GLN A 128 18.54 -28.09 -1.33
N SER A 129 17.43 -27.95 -2.06
CA SER A 129 16.51 -28.99 -2.56
C SER A 129 16.63 -30.40 -1.98
N SER A 130 15.60 -30.85 -1.27
CA SER A 130 15.14 -32.25 -1.29
C SER A 130 13.66 -32.31 -0.88
N PRO A 131 12.80 -33.10 -1.56
CA PRO A 131 11.38 -33.18 -1.26
C PRO A 131 11.17 -34.23 -0.18
N THR A 132 10.84 -33.81 1.04
CA THR A 132 10.25 -34.72 2.02
C THR A 132 9.20 -33.96 2.81
N SER A 133 8.02 -34.55 2.82
CA SER A 133 6.74 -33.99 3.21
C SER A 133 6.63 -33.61 4.69
N THR A 134 5.92 -32.50 4.91
CA THR A 134 5.05 -32.18 6.08
C THR A 134 5.69 -31.91 7.45
N SER A 135 5.90 -30.64 7.75
CA SER A 135 5.20 -29.92 8.84
C SER A 135 5.66 -28.46 8.86
N GLY A 136 5.05 -27.63 8.00
CA GLY A 136 5.20 -26.18 8.11
C GLY A 136 4.79 -25.78 9.53
N THR A 137 5.64 -25.04 10.23
CA THR A 137 5.26 -24.60 11.58
C THR A 137 4.14 -23.57 11.44
N GLU A 138 3.00 -23.84 12.06
CA GLU A 138 1.85 -22.93 12.05
C GLU A 138 1.97 -21.86 13.15
N CYS A 139 1.54 -20.65 12.82
CA CYS A 139 1.45 -19.57 13.78
C CYS A 139 0.37 -19.86 14.83
N ALA A 140 0.72 -19.82 16.11
CA ALA A 140 -0.23 -20.03 17.19
C ALA A 140 -1.37 -18.99 17.21
N GLY A 141 -1.14 -17.79 16.67
CA GLY A 141 -2.12 -16.71 16.60
C GLY A 141 -3.11 -16.80 15.44
N CYS A 142 -2.64 -16.89 14.18
CA CYS A 142 -3.51 -16.89 13.00
C CYS A 142 -3.70 -18.27 12.33
N LYS A 143 -2.96 -19.29 12.77
CA LYS A 143 -2.94 -20.65 12.18
C LYS A 143 -2.41 -20.73 10.76
N GLU A 144 -1.89 -19.63 10.21
CA GLU A 144 -1.23 -19.66 8.91
C GLU A 144 0.24 -20.10 9.04
N GLU A 145 0.81 -20.53 7.93
CA GLU A 145 2.20 -20.96 7.84
C GLU A 145 3.18 -19.84 8.21
N LEU A 146 4.18 -20.18 9.03
CA LEU A 146 5.30 -19.30 9.34
C LEU A 146 6.32 -19.35 8.20
N LYS A 147 6.41 -18.25 7.46
CA LYS A 147 7.45 -18.07 6.45
C LYS A 147 8.78 -17.73 7.10
N GLU A 148 9.87 -18.07 6.40
CA GLU A 148 11.24 -17.81 6.84
C GLU A 148 11.42 -16.36 7.32
N GLY A 149 12.10 -16.19 8.46
CA GLY A 149 12.39 -14.86 9.00
C GLY A 149 11.21 -14.16 9.70
N GLN A 150 10.09 -14.85 9.94
CA GLN A 150 8.90 -14.25 10.57
C GLN A 150 8.43 -14.98 11.84
N ALA A 151 9.20 -15.92 12.39
CA ALA A 151 8.82 -16.72 13.56
C ALA A 151 9.46 -16.21 14.86
N LEU A 152 8.61 -15.88 15.84
CA LEU A 152 8.95 -15.64 17.24
C LEU A 152 8.56 -16.87 18.06
N ILE A 153 9.48 -17.37 18.90
CA ILE A 153 9.19 -18.44 19.85
C ILE A 153 8.81 -17.80 21.19
N ALA A 154 7.58 -18.06 21.66
CA ALA A 154 7.07 -17.58 22.94
C ALA A 154 5.92 -18.48 23.41
N LEU A 155 5.78 -18.65 24.74
CA LEU A 155 4.75 -19.51 25.33
C LEU A 155 4.80 -20.95 24.78
N ASP A 156 6.01 -21.49 24.61
CA ASP A 156 6.29 -22.81 24.01
C ASP A 156 5.68 -23.05 22.62
N ARG A 157 5.38 -21.96 21.90
CA ARG A 157 4.78 -21.98 20.57
C ARG A 157 5.48 -20.99 19.65
N GLN A 158 5.23 -21.14 18.35
CA GLN A 158 5.74 -20.23 17.35
C GLN A 158 4.64 -19.29 16.86
N TRP A 159 5.01 -18.03 16.65
CA TRP A 159 4.09 -16.96 16.31
C TRP A 159 4.67 -16.14 15.17
N HIS A 160 3.83 -15.58 14.32
CA HIS A 160 4.29 -14.44 13.54
C HIS A 160 4.61 -13.31 14.50
N ILE A 161 5.66 -12.53 14.23
CA ILE A 161 6.02 -11.37 15.07
C ILE A 161 4.83 -10.42 15.23
N TRP A 162 4.03 -10.20 14.18
CA TRP A 162 2.82 -9.37 14.25
C TRP A 162 1.61 -10.05 14.92
N CYS A 163 1.63 -11.38 15.06
CA CYS A 163 0.58 -12.14 15.74
C CYS A 163 0.80 -12.24 17.25
N PHE A 164 2.04 -12.07 17.72
CA PHE A 164 2.36 -12.05 19.14
C PHE A 164 2.01 -10.69 19.75
N LYS A 165 0.74 -10.53 20.12
CA LYS A 165 0.15 -9.29 20.60
C LYS A 165 -0.66 -9.49 21.86
N CYS A 166 -0.65 -8.50 22.75
CA CYS A 166 -1.44 -8.54 23.98
C CYS A 166 -2.92 -8.78 23.65
N LYS A 167 -3.54 -9.78 24.28
CA LYS A 167 -4.95 -10.10 24.06
C LYS A 167 -5.89 -8.96 24.50
N ALA A 168 -5.49 -8.19 25.51
CA ALA A 168 -6.32 -7.11 26.05
C ALA A 168 -6.28 -5.83 25.18
N CYS A 169 -5.09 -5.35 24.82
CA CYS A 169 -4.94 -4.08 24.10
C CYS A 169 -4.58 -4.22 22.61
N GLY A 170 -4.25 -5.43 22.14
CA GLY A 170 -3.90 -5.71 20.75
C GLY A 170 -2.50 -5.23 20.32
N SER A 171 -1.70 -4.64 21.23
CA SER A 171 -0.35 -4.17 20.92
C SER A 171 0.61 -5.33 20.70
N VAL A 172 1.43 -5.24 19.66
CA VAL A 172 2.51 -6.22 19.39
C VAL A 172 3.55 -6.15 20.50
N LEU A 173 3.91 -7.31 21.04
CA LEU A 173 4.82 -7.42 22.17
C LEU A 173 6.24 -7.68 21.66
N HIS A 174 7.19 -6.89 22.15
CA HIS A 174 8.59 -6.88 21.70
C HIS A 174 9.61 -7.11 22.82
N GLY A 175 9.16 -7.28 24.06
CA GLY A 175 10.00 -7.42 25.25
C GLY A 175 9.34 -8.30 26.29
N GLU A 176 9.39 -7.90 27.56
CA GLU A 176 8.72 -8.60 28.65
C GLU A 176 7.22 -8.74 28.38
N TYR A 177 6.67 -9.90 28.74
CA TYR A 177 5.26 -10.23 28.59
C TYR A 177 4.84 -11.17 29.71
N MET A 178 3.53 -11.22 29.96
CA MET A 178 2.92 -12.24 30.81
C MET A 178 2.18 -13.27 29.97
N GLY A 179 2.33 -14.53 30.32
CA GLY A 179 1.61 -15.64 29.70
C GLY A 179 0.52 -16.17 30.61
N LYS A 180 -0.72 -16.25 30.13
CA LYS A 180 -1.80 -16.96 30.82
C LYS A 180 -2.53 -17.87 29.84
N ASP A 181 -2.59 -19.16 30.12
CA ASP A 181 -3.28 -20.16 29.28
C ASP A 181 -2.83 -20.15 27.80
N GLY A 182 -1.53 -19.92 27.56
CA GLY A 182 -0.98 -19.81 26.20
C GLY A 182 -1.36 -18.52 25.46
N VAL A 183 -1.89 -17.53 26.17
CA VAL A 183 -2.27 -16.21 25.66
C VAL A 183 -1.31 -15.14 26.21
N PRO A 184 -0.75 -14.28 25.34
CA PRO A 184 0.17 -13.23 25.77
C PRO A 184 -0.54 -11.94 26.19
N TYR A 185 0.02 -11.29 27.21
CA TYR A 185 -0.41 -10.03 27.80
C TYR A 185 0.80 -9.11 28.00
N CYS A 186 0.59 -7.79 27.88
CA CYS A 186 1.57 -6.78 28.27
C CYS A 186 1.68 -6.67 29.79
#